data_AF-A0A7W1CIM7-F1
#
_entry.id   AF-A0A7W1CIM7-F1
#
_cell.length_a   1.000
_cell.length_b   1.000
_cell.length_c   1.000
_cell.angle_alpha   90.00
_cell.angle_beta   90.00
_cell.angle_gamma   90.00
#
_symmetry.space_group_name_H-M   'P 1'
#
loop_
_entity.id
_entity.type
_entity.pdbx_description
1 polymer ?
#
loop_
_entity_poly.entity_id
_entity_poly.type
_entity_poly.pdbx_seq_one_letter_code
_entity_poly.pdbx_strand_id
1 'polypeptide(L)'
;MTVTFHLLTFKNLPIFEQLQIEEALLRADDRNWCLLNVGSPPAVVMGISGKQNLLINPGKMEQNPLPIIRRFSGGGTVVVDEHTCFYSLIGNRSMLDFPCYPEALLRWSEKLYAPAFSGIKFALRDNDYVIENNKFGGNAQYISKERWLHHSSLLWDYDESLMDYLMMPPKMPAYRQQRSHSSFLSGLSKHFSCKDSFKTKMLAAIKSQFILIPTAVESVASILERDYRRFTRMEIFSKNA
;
A
#
# COMPACT_ATOMS: atom_id res chain seq x y z
N MET A 1 -15.05 21.28 11.21
CA MET A 1 -14.83 21.53 9.77
C MET A 1 -14.77 20.18 9.09
N THR A 2 -15.47 19.98 7.98
CA THR A 2 -15.40 18.73 7.23
C THR A 2 -14.04 18.62 6.55
N VAL A 3 -13.34 17.51 6.74
CA VAL A 3 -12.01 17.31 6.14
C VAL A 3 -12.18 16.83 4.69
N THR A 4 -11.43 17.46 3.79
CA THR A 4 -11.45 17.19 2.34
C THR A 4 -10.18 16.46 1.92
N PHE A 5 -10.33 15.48 1.03
CA PHE A 5 -9.25 14.82 0.29
C PHE A 5 -9.44 15.01 -1.22
N HIS A 6 -8.36 15.32 -1.92
CA HIS A 6 -8.30 15.25 -3.37
C HIS A 6 -8.09 13.80 -3.81
N LEU A 7 -8.98 13.29 -4.63
CA LEU A 7 -9.03 11.90 -5.07
C LEU A 7 -8.37 11.75 -6.44
N LEU A 8 -7.31 10.95 -6.51
CA LEU A 8 -6.73 10.45 -7.75
C LEU A 8 -7.08 8.97 -7.93
N THR A 9 -7.55 8.60 -9.11
CA THR A 9 -7.88 7.22 -9.46
C THR A 9 -7.11 6.78 -10.68
N PHE A 10 -6.45 5.63 -10.55
CA PHE A 10 -5.62 5.03 -11.57
C PHE A 10 -6.10 3.61 -11.89
N LYS A 11 -5.77 3.15 -13.08
CA LYS A 11 -5.98 1.77 -13.51
C LYS A 11 -4.67 1.27 -14.12
N ASN A 12 -4.08 0.27 -13.49
CA ASN A 12 -2.82 -0.33 -13.93
C ASN A 12 -1.66 0.67 -14.06
N LEU A 13 -1.63 1.73 -13.25
CA LEU A 13 -0.47 2.63 -13.20
C LEU A 13 0.71 1.87 -12.59
N PRO A 14 1.92 1.91 -13.19
CA PRO A 14 3.10 1.31 -12.58
C PRO A 14 3.31 1.78 -11.14
N ILE A 15 3.49 0.85 -10.22
CA ILE A 15 3.64 1.17 -8.80
C ILE A 15 4.83 2.10 -8.53
N PHE A 16 5.86 2.07 -9.37
CA PHE A 16 6.96 3.03 -9.31
C PHE A 16 6.48 4.47 -9.49
N GLU A 17 5.67 4.73 -10.53
CA GLU A 17 5.10 6.05 -10.81
C GLU A 17 4.13 6.49 -9.70
N GLN A 18 3.27 5.58 -9.22
CA GLN A 18 2.38 5.89 -8.10
C GLN A 18 3.18 6.30 -6.85
N LEU A 19 4.25 5.58 -6.52
CA LEU A 19 5.09 5.91 -5.35
C LEU A 19 5.80 7.26 -5.51
N GLN A 20 6.19 7.64 -6.74
CA GLN A 20 6.74 8.98 -7.02
C GLN A 20 5.68 10.07 -6.81
N ILE A 21 4.44 9.83 -7.26
CA ILE A 21 3.30 10.73 -7.01
C ILE A 21 3.06 10.85 -5.51
N GLU A 22 2.95 9.73 -4.79
CA GLU A 22 2.77 9.73 -3.33
C GLU A 22 3.84 10.54 -2.60
N GLU A 23 5.12 10.34 -2.97
CA GLU A 23 6.23 11.05 -2.35
C GLU A 23 6.18 12.56 -2.63
N ALA A 24 5.84 12.96 -3.86
CA ALA A 24 5.69 14.36 -4.24
C ALA A 24 4.54 15.02 -3.47
N LEU A 25 3.37 14.39 -3.43
CA LEU A 25 2.18 14.89 -2.73
C LEU A 25 2.41 14.97 -1.21
N LEU A 26 3.20 14.04 -0.66
CA LEU A 26 3.54 14.05 0.76
C LEU A 26 4.50 15.20 1.12
N ARG A 27 5.49 15.49 0.25
CA ARG A 27 6.63 16.36 0.55
C ARG A 27 6.52 17.78 -0.01
N ALA A 28 5.77 17.98 -1.09
CA ALA A 28 5.75 19.21 -1.86
C ALA A 28 4.34 19.80 -2.05
N ASP A 29 3.33 19.26 -1.37
CA ASP A 29 1.95 19.76 -1.37
C ASP A 29 1.38 19.74 0.06
N ASP A 30 0.42 20.63 0.33
CA ASP A 30 -0.20 20.82 1.63
C ASP A 30 -1.66 20.32 1.68
N ARG A 31 -2.24 19.88 0.56
CA ARG A 31 -3.58 19.29 0.54
C ARG A 31 -3.56 17.86 1.06
N ASN A 32 -4.72 17.34 1.44
CA ASN A 32 -4.87 15.92 1.75
C ASN A 32 -5.22 15.15 0.47
N TRP A 33 -4.66 13.97 0.30
CA TRP A 33 -4.78 13.16 -0.92
C TRP A 33 -5.24 11.74 -0.65
N CYS A 34 -6.15 11.26 -1.48
CA CYS A 34 -6.59 9.88 -1.52
C CYS A 34 -6.24 9.32 -2.90
N LEU A 35 -5.39 8.29 -2.96
CA LEU A 35 -4.98 7.68 -4.21
C LEU A 35 -5.49 6.25 -4.25
N LEU A 36 -6.10 5.88 -5.37
CA LEU A 36 -6.55 4.52 -5.64
C LEU A 36 -5.94 4.06 -6.95
N ASN A 37 -5.34 2.88 -6.96
CA ASN A 37 -4.86 2.25 -8.18
C ASN A 37 -5.30 0.79 -8.20
N VAL A 38 -5.93 0.38 -9.30
CA VAL A 38 -6.38 -1.00 -9.49
C VAL A 38 -5.42 -1.68 -10.46
N GLY A 39 -4.55 -2.52 -9.92
CA GLY A 39 -3.48 -3.21 -10.64
C GLY A 39 -2.23 -2.37 -10.85
N SER A 40 -1.11 -3.04 -11.11
CA SER A 40 0.16 -2.50 -11.61
C SER A 40 0.85 -3.62 -12.39
N PRO A 41 1.71 -3.33 -13.39
CA PRO A 41 2.67 -4.31 -13.86
C PRO A 41 3.46 -4.96 -12.70
N PRO A 42 3.83 -6.26 -12.82
CA PRO A 42 4.53 -6.99 -11.77
C PRO A 42 5.82 -6.32 -11.30
N ALA A 43 6.00 -6.20 -9.98
CA ALA A 43 7.22 -5.64 -9.38
C ALA A 43 7.44 -6.12 -7.93
N VAL A 44 8.70 -6.13 -7.50
CA VAL A 44 9.09 -6.30 -6.09
C VAL A 44 9.24 -4.91 -5.46
N VAL A 45 8.46 -4.61 -4.42
CA VAL A 45 8.49 -3.31 -3.73
C VAL A 45 9.02 -3.47 -2.31
N MET A 46 10.23 -2.96 -2.09
CA MET A 46 10.93 -2.98 -0.81
C MET A 46 10.68 -1.73 0.01
N GLY A 47 10.62 -1.89 1.33
CA GLY A 47 10.64 -0.76 2.27
C GLY A 47 12.01 -0.07 2.28
N ILE A 48 12.06 1.19 2.75
CA ILE A 48 13.26 2.02 2.71
C ILE A 48 14.50 1.36 3.36
N SER A 49 14.31 0.54 4.39
CA SER A 49 15.39 -0.14 5.12
C SER A 49 15.55 -1.64 4.77
N GLY A 50 14.83 -2.15 3.76
CA GLY A 50 14.90 -3.57 3.38
C GLY A 50 16.24 -3.94 2.76
N LYS A 51 16.74 -5.15 3.02
CA LYS A 51 17.96 -5.69 2.39
C LYS A 51 17.58 -6.76 1.38
N GLN A 52 18.13 -6.71 0.18
CA GLN A 52 17.69 -7.59 -0.91
C GLN A 52 18.03 -9.05 -0.58
N ASN A 53 19.23 -9.29 -0.08
CA ASN A 53 19.75 -10.61 0.28
C ASN A 53 18.98 -11.31 1.42
N LEU A 54 18.17 -10.58 2.19
CA LEU A 54 17.33 -11.14 3.26
C LEU A 54 15.87 -11.33 2.85
N LEU A 55 15.43 -10.71 1.76
CA LEU A 55 14.01 -10.56 1.45
C LEU A 55 13.64 -11.05 0.05
N ILE A 56 14.58 -11.07 -0.89
CA ILE A 56 14.35 -11.41 -2.30
C ILE A 56 15.02 -12.73 -2.63
N ASN A 57 14.28 -13.63 -3.26
CA ASN A 57 14.79 -14.91 -3.72
C ASN A 57 15.72 -14.74 -4.94
N PRO A 58 17.04 -15.00 -4.81
CA PRO A 58 17.99 -14.85 -5.91
C PRO A 58 17.70 -15.79 -7.07
N GLY A 59 17.32 -17.04 -6.80
CA GLY A 59 17.09 -18.03 -7.86
C GLY A 59 15.93 -17.63 -8.76
N LYS A 60 14.85 -17.11 -8.17
CA LYS A 60 13.70 -16.62 -8.93
C LYS A 60 14.05 -15.37 -9.74
N MET A 61 14.75 -14.41 -9.14
CA MET A 61 15.18 -13.18 -9.81
C MET A 61 16.15 -13.42 -10.97
N GLU A 62 17.01 -14.44 -10.89
CA GLU A 62 17.93 -14.79 -11.97
C GLU A 62 17.22 -15.46 -13.15
N GLN A 63 16.21 -16.28 -12.87
CA GLN A 63 15.44 -17.00 -13.90
C GLN A 63 14.44 -16.10 -14.62
N ASN A 64 13.75 -15.24 -13.86
CA ASN A 64 12.73 -14.34 -14.38
C ASN A 64 12.82 -13.00 -13.61
N PRO A 65 13.57 -12.00 -14.13
CA PRO A 65 13.78 -10.76 -13.40
C PRO A 65 12.52 -9.90 -13.36
N LEU A 66 12.17 -9.41 -12.17
CA LEU A 66 11.17 -8.34 -11.98
C LEU A 66 11.83 -7.01 -11.62
N PRO A 67 11.20 -5.88 -11.95
CA PRO A 67 11.59 -4.58 -11.40
C PRO A 67 11.66 -4.63 -9.87
N ILE A 68 12.77 -4.16 -9.30
CA ILE A 68 12.91 -3.95 -7.86
C ILE A 68 12.78 -2.46 -7.59
N ILE A 69 11.87 -2.09 -6.72
CA ILE A 69 11.60 -0.70 -6.34
C ILE A 69 11.83 -0.57 -4.85
N ARG A 70 12.64 0.41 -4.44
CA ARG A 70 12.69 0.84 -3.05
C ARG A 70 11.80 2.05 -2.85
N ARG A 71 10.80 1.92 -1.98
CA ARG A 71 9.89 3.02 -1.64
C ARG A 71 10.44 3.88 -0.50
N PHE A 72 9.91 5.09 -0.39
CA PHE A 72 10.26 6.08 0.65
C PHE A 72 9.71 5.76 2.04
N SER A 73 8.68 4.91 2.15
CA SER A 73 8.07 4.50 3.43
C SER A 73 8.77 3.29 4.06
N GLY A 74 8.52 3.08 5.35
CA GLY A 74 9.00 1.91 6.08
C GLY A 74 8.23 0.63 5.73
N GLY A 75 8.40 -0.43 6.54
CA GLY A 75 7.69 -1.70 6.41
C GLY A 75 8.44 -2.76 5.58
N GLY A 76 7.76 -3.89 5.32
CA GLY A 76 8.34 -5.07 4.66
C GLY A 76 8.43 -4.96 3.13
N THR A 77 8.78 -6.07 2.49
CA THR A 77 8.78 -6.22 1.02
C THR A 77 7.52 -6.92 0.57
N VAL A 78 6.96 -6.49 -0.55
CA VAL A 78 5.80 -7.12 -1.21
C VAL A 78 6.12 -7.37 -2.68
N VAL A 79 5.46 -8.35 -3.27
CA VAL A 79 5.33 -8.48 -4.73
C VAL A 79 3.93 -7.99 -5.08
N VAL A 80 3.84 -7.20 -6.13
CA VAL A 80 2.58 -6.61 -6.59
C VAL A 80 2.43 -6.84 -8.08
N ASP A 81 1.19 -6.80 -8.54
CA ASP A 81 0.79 -7.15 -9.90
C ASP A 81 -0.58 -6.53 -10.24
N GLU A 82 -1.18 -6.95 -11.36
CA GLU A 82 -2.51 -6.52 -11.80
C GLU A 82 -3.62 -6.94 -10.84
N HIS A 83 -3.36 -7.93 -9.98
CA HIS A 83 -4.23 -8.43 -8.91
C HIS A 83 -4.01 -7.72 -7.57
N THR A 84 -3.24 -6.64 -7.55
CA THR A 84 -3.08 -5.80 -6.36
C THR A 84 -3.90 -4.51 -6.47
N CYS A 85 -4.67 -4.19 -5.43
CA CYS A 85 -5.39 -2.92 -5.29
C CYS A 85 -4.69 -2.03 -4.28
N PHE A 86 -4.32 -0.81 -4.67
CA PHE A 86 -3.60 0.14 -3.82
C PHE A 86 -4.52 1.24 -3.32
N TYR A 87 -4.38 1.56 -2.03
CA TYR A 87 -5.08 2.66 -1.38
C TYR A 87 -4.12 3.46 -0.53
N SER A 88 -4.01 4.75 -0.80
CA SER A 88 -3.13 5.66 -0.08
C SER A 88 -3.89 6.87 0.43
N LEU A 89 -3.64 7.23 1.68
CA LEU A 89 -4.16 8.42 2.34
C LEU A 89 -2.97 9.26 2.79
N ILE A 90 -2.94 10.51 2.36
CA ILE A 90 -1.91 11.49 2.68
C ILE A 90 -2.61 12.67 3.32
N GLY A 91 -2.19 13.09 4.51
CA GLY A 91 -2.91 14.13 5.23
C GLY A 91 -2.00 15.01 6.07
N ASN A 92 -2.56 16.16 6.45
CA ASN A 92 -1.97 17.03 7.46
C ASN A 92 -2.18 16.44 8.85
N ARG A 93 -1.19 16.54 9.73
CA ARG A 93 -1.31 16.05 11.11
C ARG A 93 -2.42 16.76 11.89
N SER A 94 -2.68 18.03 11.58
CA SER A 94 -3.74 18.84 12.18
C SER A 94 -5.16 18.32 11.94
N MET A 95 -5.35 17.41 10.97
CA MET A 95 -6.67 16.81 10.71
C MET A 95 -7.00 15.67 11.67
N LEU A 96 -6.01 15.14 12.40
CA LEU A 96 -6.18 14.00 13.28
C LEU A 96 -6.55 14.48 14.68
N ASP A 97 -7.57 13.87 15.27
CA ASP A 97 -7.97 14.03 16.66
C ASP A 97 -7.31 13.00 17.60
N PHE A 98 -6.34 12.25 17.08
CA PHE A 98 -5.55 11.26 17.81
C PHE A 98 -4.06 11.43 17.55
N PRO A 99 -3.17 10.86 18.40
CA PRO A 99 -1.74 11.02 18.21
C PRO A 99 -1.24 10.33 16.92
N CYS A 100 -0.47 11.06 16.12
CA CYS A 100 0.04 10.58 14.84
C CYS A 100 1.28 9.70 15.01
N TYR A 101 1.09 8.40 15.20
CA TYR A 101 2.12 7.36 15.17
C TYR A 101 1.62 6.13 14.40
N PRO A 102 2.50 5.22 13.94
CA PRO A 102 2.14 4.19 12.96
C PRO A 102 0.95 3.30 13.36
N GLU A 103 0.94 2.79 14.60
CA GLU A 103 -0.16 1.95 15.08
C GLU A 103 -1.48 2.71 15.20
N ALA A 104 -1.48 3.98 15.63
CA ALA A 104 -2.70 4.78 15.70
C ALA A 104 -3.29 5.02 14.30
N LEU A 105 -2.45 5.31 13.30
CA LEU A 105 -2.89 5.44 11.90
C LEU A 105 -3.46 4.12 11.37
N LEU A 106 -2.83 2.98 11.67
CA LEU A 106 -3.32 1.65 11.27
C LEU A 106 -4.69 1.33 11.87
N ARG A 107 -4.89 1.60 13.17
CA ARG A 107 -6.17 1.37 13.85
C ARG A 107 -7.25 2.32 13.34
N TRP A 108 -6.87 3.55 13.00
CA TRP A 108 -7.78 4.51 12.38
C TRP A 108 -8.20 4.04 10.98
N SER A 109 -7.26 3.58 10.15
CA SER A 109 -7.56 3.11 8.79
C SER A 109 -8.37 1.81 8.78
N GLU A 110 -8.17 0.92 9.77
CA GLU A 110 -9.05 -0.23 10.00
C GLU A 110 -10.50 0.23 10.21
N LYS A 111 -10.75 1.15 11.14
CA LYS A 111 -12.10 1.68 11.40
C LYS A 111 -12.68 2.38 10.17
N LEU A 112 -11.85 3.11 9.43
CA LEU A 112 -12.26 3.79 8.20
C LEU A 112 -12.71 2.81 7.11
N TYR A 113 -12.03 1.66 6.98
CA TYR A 113 -12.31 0.68 5.94
C TYR A 113 -13.38 -0.36 6.35
N ALA A 114 -13.59 -0.60 7.64
CA ALA A 114 -14.52 -1.61 8.14
C ALA A 114 -15.91 -1.62 7.48
N PRO A 115 -16.56 -0.47 7.18
CA PRO A 115 -17.86 -0.47 6.48
C PRO A 115 -17.84 -1.15 5.11
N ALA A 116 -16.72 -1.12 4.38
CA ALA A 116 -16.58 -1.78 3.08
C ALA A 116 -16.61 -3.32 3.18
N PHE A 117 -16.38 -3.86 4.38
CA PHE A 117 -16.32 -5.28 4.69
C PHE A 117 -17.54 -5.76 5.50
N SER A 118 -18.67 -5.05 5.44
CA SER A 118 -19.89 -5.48 6.13
C SER A 118 -20.25 -6.93 5.77
N GLY A 119 -20.44 -7.77 6.80
CA GLY A 119 -20.68 -9.22 6.67
C GLY A 119 -19.42 -10.08 6.50
N ILE A 120 -18.22 -9.49 6.48
CA ILE A 120 -16.93 -10.17 6.38
C ILE A 120 -16.14 -9.89 7.67
N LYS A 121 -15.46 -10.90 8.22
CA LYS A 121 -14.61 -10.77 9.43
C LYS A 121 -13.29 -10.08 9.12
N PHE A 122 -13.36 -8.81 8.76
CA PHE A 122 -12.21 -7.93 8.55
C PHE A 122 -11.64 -7.45 9.88
N ALA A 123 -10.31 -7.48 10.02
CA ALA A 123 -9.60 -6.93 11.17
C ALA A 123 -8.18 -6.49 10.81
N LEU A 124 -7.60 -5.66 11.66
CA LEU A 124 -6.16 -5.38 11.72
C LEU A 124 -5.49 -6.39 12.67
N ARG A 125 -4.41 -7.01 12.22
CA ARG A 125 -3.55 -7.84 13.06
C ARG A 125 -2.09 -7.51 12.77
N ASP A 126 -1.37 -7.05 13.80
CA ASP A 126 -0.06 -6.42 13.62
C ASP A 126 -0.14 -5.27 12.58
N ASN A 127 0.56 -5.38 11.45
CA ASN A 127 0.52 -4.39 10.36
C ASN A 127 -0.32 -4.88 9.16
N ASP A 128 -1.04 -5.98 9.32
CA ASP A 128 -1.71 -6.68 8.24
C ASP A 128 -3.23 -6.51 8.35
N TYR A 129 -3.88 -6.30 7.22
CA TYR A 129 -5.31 -6.50 7.14
C TYR A 129 -5.60 -7.97 6.89
N VAL A 130 -6.51 -8.52 7.69
CA VAL A 130 -6.88 -9.93 7.65
C VAL A 130 -8.37 -10.10 7.43
N ILE A 131 -8.74 -11.16 6.71
CA ILE A 131 -10.07 -11.73 6.77
C ILE A 131 -9.93 -13.03 7.55
N GLU A 132 -10.66 -13.12 8.65
CA GLU A 132 -10.47 -14.17 9.66
C GLU A 132 -9.03 -14.21 10.19
N ASN A 133 -8.21 -15.18 9.75
CA ASN A 133 -6.82 -15.34 10.18
C ASN A 133 -5.82 -15.34 9.00
N ASN A 134 -6.26 -14.87 7.84
CA ASN A 134 -5.47 -14.84 6.62
C ASN A 134 -5.26 -13.40 6.16
N LYS A 135 -4.00 -13.08 5.85
CA LYS A 135 -3.61 -11.74 5.39
C LYS A 135 -4.08 -11.52 3.97
N PHE A 136 -4.73 -10.39 3.73
CA PHE A 136 -5.01 -9.92 2.37
C PHE A 136 -4.43 -8.53 2.12
N GLY A 137 -4.08 -7.76 3.17
CA GLY A 137 -3.54 -6.42 3.02
C GLY A 137 -2.23 -6.24 3.78
N GLY A 138 -1.25 -5.60 3.13
CA GLY A 138 -0.03 -5.11 3.77
C GLY A 138 -0.08 -3.58 3.87
N ASN A 139 0.36 -3.04 5.00
CA ASN A 139 0.32 -1.60 5.26
C ASN A 139 1.71 -1.04 5.57
N ALA A 140 1.91 0.23 5.24
CA ALA A 140 3.06 0.99 5.67
C ALA A 140 2.72 2.48 5.82
N GLN A 141 3.44 3.15 6.72
CA GLN A 141 3.26 4.56 7.01
C GLN A 141 4.55 5.34 6.81
N TYR A 142 4.39 6.64 6.57
CA TYR A 142 5.43 7.64 6.70
C TYR A 142 4.88 8.80 7.52
N ILE A 143 5.64 9.28 8.51
CA ILE A 143 5.23 10.38 9.38
C ILE A 143 6.35 11.42 9.40
N SER A 144 5.99 12.67 9.13
CA SER A 144 6.83 13.84 9.33
C SER A 144 6.22 14.74 10.40
N LYS A 145 6.83 15.92 10.62
CA LYS A 145 6.34 16.88 11.62
C LYS A 145 4.87 17.25 11.40
N GLU A 146 4.53 17.62 10.17
CA GLU A 146 3.21 18.17 9.80
C GLU A 146 2.39 17.25 8.90
N ARG A 147 3.00 16.19 8.34
CA ARG A 147 2.38 15.35 7.31
C ARG A 147 2.46 13.89 7.67
N TRP A 148 1.50 13.11 7.19
CA TRP A 148 1.51 11.66 7.31
C TRP A 148 1.02 11.01 6.03
N LEU A 149 1.42 9.77 5.84
CA LEU A 149 0.94 8.89 4.79
C LEU A 149 0.66 7.52 5.38
N HIS A 150 -0.45 6.94 4.98
CA HIS A 150 -0.81 5.54 5.16
C HIS A 150 -1.12 4.96 3.79
N HIS A 151 -0.38 3.94 3.37
CA HIS A 151 -0.72 3.20 2.15
C HIS A 151 -0.88 1.70 2.39
N SER A 152 -1.76 1.11 1.58
CA SER A 152 -2.15 -0.30 1.68
C SER A 152 -2.04 -0.94 0.31
N SER A 153 -1.42 -2.12 0.25
CA SER A 153 -1.51 -3.04 -0.89
C SER A 153 -2.48 -4.17 -0.52
N LEU A 154 -3.62 -4.22 -1.19
CA LEU A 154 -4.68 -5.20 -0.93
C LEU A 154 -4.71 -6.25 -2.06
N LEU A 155 -4.52 -7.51 -1.71
CA LEU A 155 -4.52 -8.64 -2.64
C LEU A 155 -5.96 -8.92 -3.11
N TRP A 156 -6.26 -8.55 -4.35
CA TRP A 156 -7.48 -9.03 -5.01
C TRP A 156 -7.39 -10.53 -5.22
N ASP A 157 -6.28 -10.96 -5.79
CA ASP A 157 -5.88 -12.35 -5.95
C ASP A 157 -4.34 -12.42 -5.92
N TYR A 158 -3.76 -13.61 -6.00
CA TYR A 158 -2.31 -13.74 -6.17
C TYR A 158 -1.93 -15.02 -6.91
N ASP A 159 -0.86 -14.92 -7.70
CA ASP A 159 -0.15 -16.10 -8.22
C ASP A 159 0.88 -16.57 -7.17
N GLU A 160 0.83 -17.85 -6.81
CA GLU A 160 1.82 -18.47 -5.92
C GLU A 160 3.24 -18.35 -6.49
N SER A 161 3.39 -18.42 -7.81
CA SER A 161 4.69 -18.31 -8.49
C SER A 161 5.33 -16.92 -8.32
N LEU A 162 4.50 -15.87 -8.14
CA LEU A 162 4.95 -14.52 -7.81
C LEU A 162 5.33 -14.38 -6.33
N MET A 163 4.75 -15.18 -5.45
CA MET A 163 5.13 -15.18 -4.03
C MET A 163 6.52 -15.79 -3.81
N ASP A 164 7.00 -16.65 -4.71
CA ASP A 164 8.34 -17.24 -4.66
C ASP A 164 9.48 -16.23 -4.82
N TYR A 165 9.20 -15.01 -5.29
CA TYR A 165 10.19 -13.93 -5.33
C TYR A 165 10.57 -13.45 -3.92
N LEU A 166 9.78 -13.76 -2.90
CA LEU A 166 10.01 -13.35 -1.53
C LEU A 166 10.54 -14.51 -0.70
N MET A 167 11.65 -14.27 -0.01
CA MET A 167 12.07 -15.14 1.09
C MET A 167 11.13 -15.00 2.28
N MET A 168 11.13 -15.98 3.18
CA MET A 168 10.51 -15.82 4.49
C MET A 168 11.23 -14.70 5.24
N PRO A 169 10.55 -13.61 5.62
CA PRO A 169 11.22 -12.49 6.23
C PRO A 169 11.71 -12.85 7.65
N PRO A 170 12.84 -12.32 8.11
CA PRO A 170 13.38 -12.63 9.45
C PRO A 170 12.45 -12.17 10.58
N LYS A 171 11.65 -11.11 10.32
CA LYS A 171 10.62 -10.62 11.23
C LYS A 171 9.25 -10.95 10.64
N MET A 172 8.49 -11.77 11.35
CA MET A 172 7.12 -12.16 11.00
C MET A 172 6.16 -11.87 12.15
N PRO A 173 4.88 -11.58 11.84
CA PRO A 173 3.88 -11.48 12.88
C PRO A 173 3.66 -12.86 13.53
N ALA A 174 3.47 -12.89 14.85
CA ALA A 174 3.39 -14.13 15.61
C ALA A 174 2.26 -15.05 15.11
N TYR A 175 1.16 -14.46 14.64
CA TYR A 175 0.00 -15.21 14.13
C TYR A 175 0.21 -15.85 12.75
N ARG A 176 1.31 -15.54 12.07
CA ARG A 176 1.69 -16.28 10.86
C ARG A 176 1.94 -17.74 11.19
N GLN A 177 2.45 -18.04 12.38
CA GLN A 177 2.72 -19.41 12.84
C GLN A 177 3.58 -20.20 11.83
N GLN A 178 4.58 -19.53 11.23
CA GLN A 178 5.48 -20.11 10.20
C GLN A 178 4.77 -20.68 8.96
N ARG A 179 3.50 -20.35 8.73
CA ARG A 179 2.78 -20.73 7.49
C ARG A 179 3.52 -20.21 6.25
N SER A 180 3.49 -21.02 5.18
CA SER A 180 3.91 -20.59 3.85
C SER A 180 3.08 -19.39 3.38
N HIS A 181 3.54 -18.71 2.32
CA HIS A 181 2.76 -17.61 1.71
C HIS A 181 1.36 -18.07 1.31
N SER A 182 1.24 -19.21 0.60
CA SER A 182 -0.05 -19.76 0.15
C SER A 182 -1.01 -20.09 1.29
N SER A 183 -0.51 -20.55 2.45
CA SER A 183 -1.34 -20.86 3.62
C SER A 183 -1.64 -19.64 4.51
N PHE A 184 -0.90 -18.55 4.34
CA PHE A 184 -1.02 -17.33 5.13
C PHE A 184 -1.91 -16.27 4.48
N LEU A 185 -1.90 -16.22 3.15
CA LEU A 185 -2.62 -15.21 2.38
C LEU A 185 -4.08 -15.60 2.11
N SER A 186 -4.92 -14.62 1.80
CA SER A 186 -6.25 -14.80 1.21
C SER A 186 -6.54 -13.65 0.25
N GLY A 187 -7.09 -13.95 -0.92
CA GLY A 187 -7.50 -12.95 -1.92
C GLY A 187 -8.91 -12.42 -1.67
N LEU A 188 -9.12 -11.13 -1.95
CA LEU A 188 -10.44 -10.49 -1.88
C LEU A 188 -11.43 -11.05 -2.91
N SER A 189 -10.97 -11.68 -4.00
CA SER A 189 -11.80 -12.33 -5.03
C SER A 189 -12.73 -13.40 -4.47
N LYS A 190 -12.39 -14.00 -3.30
CA LYS A 190 -13.23 -14.96 -2.58
C LYS A 190 -14.41 -14.32 -1.84
N HIS A 191 -14.35 -13.01 -1.60
CA HIS A 191 -15.29 -12.29 -0.74
C HIS A 191 -16.06 -11.17 -1.48
N PHE A 192 -15.57 -10.76 -2.64
CA PHE A 192 -16.15 -9.70 -3.46
C PHE A 192 -16.28 -10.16 -4.91
N SER A 193 -17.37 -9.77 -5.58
CA SER A 193 -17.67 -10.22 -6.95
C SER A 193 -16.74 -9.62 -8.01
N CYS A 194 -16.35 -8.36 -7.87
CA CYS A 194 -15.43 -7.71 -8.80
C CYS A 194 -14.68 -6.52 -8.15
N LYS A 195 -13.52 -6.17 -8.72
CA LYS A 195 -12.67 -5.06 -8.25
C LYS A 195 -13.43 -3.73 -8.20
N ASP A 196 -14.33 -3.47 -9.15
CA ASP A 196 -15.11 -2.23 -9.20
C ASP A 196 -16.16 -2.11 -8.09
N SER A 197 -16.82 -3.22 -7.74
CA SER A 197 -17.75 -3.26 -6.61
C SER A 197 -16.99 -3.02 -5.29
N PHE A 198 -15.83 -3.67 -5.13
CA PHE A 198 -14.97 -3.45 -3.97
C PHE A 198 -14.48 -2.00 -3.88
N LYS A 199 -13.99 -1.43 -5.00
CA LYS A 199 -13.60 -0.02 -5.12
C LYS A 199 -14.73 0.92 -4.70
N THR A 200 -15.94 0.65 -5.15
CA THR A 200 -17.13 1.44 -4.81
C THR A 200 -17.42 1.40 -3.31
N LYS A 201 -17.36 0.21 -2.69
CA LYS A 201 -17.53 0.05 -1.23
C LYS A 201 -16.45 0.77 -0.43
N MET A 202 -15.18 0.66 -0.83
CA MET A 202 -14.07 1.36 -0.19
C MET A 202 -14.21 2.87 -0.28
N LEU A 203 -14.55 3.40 -1.46
CA LEU A 203 -14.82 4.84 -1.63
C LEU A 203 -16.02 5.30 -0.80
N ALA A 204 -17.08 4.50 -0.69
CA ALA A 204 -18.22 4.82 0.17
C ALA A 204 -17.83 4.88 1.65
N ALA A 205 -16.99 3.93 2.10
CA ALA A 205 -16.47 3.93 3.47
C ALA A 205 -15.64 5.19 3.77
N ILE A 206 -14.75 5.60 2.85
CA ILE A 206 -13.98 6.83 2.99
C ILE A 206 -14.88 8.08 2.96
N LYS A 207 -15.85 8.12 2.03
CA LYS A 207 -16.82 9.23 1.89
C LYS A 207 -17.75 9.40 3.09
N SER A 208 -17.91 8.36 3.92
CA SER A 208 -18.70 8.46 5.16
C SER A 208 -18.06 9.38 6.19
N GLN A 209 -16.74 9.63 6.10
CA GLN A 209 -15.98 10.48 7.02
C GLN A 209 -15.42 11.74 6.35
N PHE A 210 -15.21 11.71 5.03
CA PHE A 210 -14.50 12.76 4.31
C PHE A 210 -15.20 13.19 3.02
N ILE A 211 -14.97 14.45 2.63
CA ILE A 211 -15.32 14.90 1.27
C ILE A 211 -14.20 14.46 0.33
N LEU A 212 -14.55 13.71 -0.72
CA LEU A 212 -13.63 13.35 -1.79
C LEU A 212 -13.88 14.23 -3.02
N ILE A 213 -12.88 15.01 -3.42
CA ILE A 213 -12.92 15.83 -4.64
C ILE A 213 -12.16 15.10 -5.75
N PRO A 214 -12.84 14.53 -6.76
CA PRO A 214 -12.17 13.96 -7.92
C PRO A 214 -11.21 14.98 -8.55
N THR A 215 -9.96 14.59 -8.75
CA THR A 215 -8.91 15.46 -9.23
C THR A 215 -8.24 14.81 -10.44
N ALA A 216 -7.99 15.60 -11.49
CA ALA A 216 -7.33 15.13 -12.70
C ALA A 216 -5.85 14.84 -12.43
N VAL A 217 -5.31 13.76 -12.97
CA VAL A 217 -3.91 13.34 -12.74
C VAL A 217 -2.93 14.39 -13.27
N GLU A 218 -3.28 15.04 -14.37
CA GLU A 218 -2.49 16.07 -15.01
C GLU A 218 -2.29 17.29 -14.10
N SER A 219 -3.22 17.53 -13.16
CA SER A 219 -3.13 18.65 -12.21
C SER A 219 -2.03 18.49 -11.17
N VAL A 220 -1.47 17.28 -11.00
CA VAL A 220 -0.36 17.03 -10.06
C VAL A 220 1.02 17.03 -10.72
N ALA A 221 1.10 17.20 -12.05
CA ALA A 221 2.37 17.26 -12.78
C ALA A 221 3.31 18.35 -12.23
N SER A 222 2.78 19.55 -12.00
CA SER A 222 3.55 20.67 -11.44
C SER A 222 4.09 20.41 -10.03
N ILE A 223 3.51 19.47 -9.27
CA ILE A 223 3.97 19.10 -7.92
C ILE A 223 5.18 18.15 -8.03
N LEU A 224 5.17 17.23 -9.00
CA LEU A 224 6.27 16.29 -9.24
C LEU A 224 7.58 17.01 -9.61
N GLU A 225 7.46 18.18 -10.26
CA GLU A 225 8.57 19.05 -10.69
C GLU A 225 9.14 19.91 -9.56
N ARG A 226 8.45 20.07 -8.43
CA ARG A 226 8.94 20.88 -7.30
C ARG A 226 10.22 20.29 -6.71
N ASP A 227 10.96 21.13 -6.01
CA ASP A 227 12.12 20.68 -5.25
C ASP A 227 11.67 19.97 -3.96
N TYR A 228 11.99 18.68 -3.86
CA TYR A 228 11.83 17.88 -2.67
C TYR A 228 12.78 16.69 -2.73
N ARG A 229 13.09 16.13 -1.56
CA ARG A 229 13.92 14.94 -1.46
C ARG A 229 13.19 13.72 -2.01
N ARG A 230 13.75 13.10 -3.05
CA ARG A 230 13.24 11.89 -3.70
C ARG A 230 13.98 10.66 -3.17
N PHE A 231 13.27 9.73 -2.53
CA PHE A 231 13.84 8.47 -2.04
C PHE A 231 13.40 7.26 -2.86
N THR A 232 12.21 7.33 -3.45
CA THR A 232 11.67 6.28 -4.31
C THR A 232 12.56 6.09 -5.53
N ARG A 233 13.03 4.87 -5.75
CA ARG A 233 13.95 4.55 -6.84
C ARG A 233 13.87 3.09 -7.26
N MET A 234 14.26 2.84 -8.51
CA MET A 234 14.56 1.50 -8.99
C MET A 234 15.87 1.01 -8.37
N GLU A 235 15.97 -0.28 -8.13
CA GLU A 235 17.20 -0.93 -7.68
C GLU A 235 17.64 -2.00 -8.66
N ILE A 236 18.97 -2.14 -8.78
CA ILE A 236 19.57 -3.27 -9.47
C ILE A 236 19.61 -4.42 -8.47
N PHE A 237 19.24 -5.62 -8.94
CA PHE A 237 19.32 -6.82 -8.12
C PHE A 237 20.78 -7.12 -7.74
N SER A 238 21.04 -7.36 -6.45
CA SER A 238 22.35 -7.76 -5.95
C SER A 238 22.22 -8.79 -4.85
N LYS A 239 22.90 -9.93 -5.01
CA LYS A 239 22.95 -11.02 -4.01
C LYS A 239 23.59 -10.60 -2.69
N ASN A 240 24.36 -9.52 -2.68
CA ASN A 240 25.16 -9.07 -1.54
C ASN A 240 24.61 -7.81 -0.86
N ALA A 241 23.48 -7.26 -1.33
CA ALA A 241 22.91 -5.98 -0.88
C ALA A 241 21.69 -6.11 0.04
#